data_AF-A0A328NNG4-F1
#
_entry.id   AF-A0A328NNG4-F1
#
_cell.length_a   1.000
_cell.length_b   1.000
_cell.length_c   1.000
_cell.angle_alpha   90.00
_cell.angle_beta   90.00
_cell.angle_gamma   90.00
#
_symmetry.space_group_name_H-M   'P 1'
#
loop_
_entity.id
_entity.type
_entity.pdbx_description
1 polymer ?
#
loop_
_entity_poly.entity_id
_entity_poly.type
_entity_poly.pdbx_seq_one_letter_code
_entity_poly.pdbx_strand_id
1 'polypeptide(L)'
;MVRHMRRLAAVLAGTLAVALLSLGTAGSASAAPKPAPAGVDITGTGLSEPLRLHADKEPALVGAVIDQVNFLARTGMPTGPKAANLGPKYTVVVLAGETPKQTYDLYPKAIGGPRVYRPAKQPDGRKTSAGWFLGRLSMSETLRTAGVPLERQFDTVSGGAGGGERVLPEDTLDPAKDLDEALGDLQRLLLLNVGVMLTITVGLAGIALLIRRRTR
;
A
#
# COMPACT_ATOMS: atom_id res chain seq x y z
N MET A 1 47.27 -30.34 28.49
CA MET A 1 46.08 -30.06 27.64
C MET A 1 44.98 -29.23 28.34
N VAL A 2 44.84 -29.26 29.67
CA VAL A 2 43.77 -28.55 30.41
C VAL A 2 43.92 -27.01 30.42
N ARG A 3 45.15 -26.48 30.29
CA ARG A 3 45.42 -25.03 30.26
C ARG A 3 44.97 -24.31 28.99
N HIS A 4 44.96 -24.99 27.83
CA HIS A 4 44.52 -24.38 26.57
C HIS A 4 43.00 -24.32 26.42
N MET A 5 42.26 -25.28 27.00
CA MET A 5 40.80 -25.25 27.03
C MET A 5 40.25 -24.16 27.96
N ARG A 6 40.92 -23.88 29.09
CA ARG A 6 40.55 -22.76 29.97
C ARG A 6 40.77 -21.38 29.31
N ARG A 7 41.81 -21.24 28.48
CA ARG A 7 42.07 -19.98 27.75
C ARG A 7 41.08 -19.75 26.60
N LEU A 8 40.63 -20.80 25.92
CA LEU A 8 39.61 -20.69 24.86
C LEU A 8 38.21 -20.36 25.41
N ALA A 9 37.84 -20.92 26.58
CA ALA A 9 36.59 -20.57 27.25
C ALA A 9 36.57 -19.11 27.73
N ALA A 10 37.69 -18.58 28.20
CA ALA A 10 37.82 -17.18 28.62
C ALA A 10 37.72 -16.19 27.44
N VAL A 11 38.25 -16.55 26.27
CA VAL A 11 38.16 -15.72 25.05
C VAL A 11 36.73 -15.68 24.49
N LEU A 12 36.01 -16.81 24.50
CA LEU A 12 34.61 -16.88 24.05
C LEU A 12 33.64 -16.11 24.98
N ALA A 13 33.87 -16.13 26.29
CA ALA A 13 33.09 -15.34 27.24
C ALA A 13 33.37 -13.83 27.12
N GLY A 14 34.62 -13.45 26.82
CA GLY A 14 35.01 -12.04 26.61
C GLY A 14 34.40 -11.43 25.35
N THR A 15 34.30 -12.20 24.25
CA THR A 15 33.69 -11.72 23.00
C THR A 15 32.16 -11.56 23.11
N LEU A 16 31.49 -12.35 23.94
CA LEU A 16 30.04 -12.21 24.17
C LEU A 16 29.71 -10.96 25.01
N ALA A 17 30.56 -10.62 25.99
CA ALA A 17 30.36 -9.44 26.83
C ALA A 17 30.57 -8.12 26.06
N VAL A 18 31.53 -8.04 25.14
CA VAL A 18 31.77 -6.83 24.33
C VAL A 18 30.68 -6.63 23.27
N ALA A 19 30.10 -7.72 22.73
CA ALA A 19 28.97 -7.66 21.82
C ALA A 19 27.67 -7.19 22.50
N LEU A 20 27.48 -7.52 23.79
CA LEU A 20 26.29 -7.09 24.54
C LEU A 20 26.34 -5.63 25.00
N LEU A 21 27.54 -5.06 25.23
CA LEU A 21 27.68 -3.63 25.58
C LEU A 21 27.68 -2.69 24.37
N SER A 22 27.86 -3.19 23.14
CA SER A 22 27.84 -2.35 21.92
C SER A 22 26.44 -2.13 21.34
N LEU A 23 25.40 -2.82 21.87
CA LEU A 23 23.99 -2.58 21.53
C LEU A 23 23.34 -1.44 22.34
N GLY A 24 24.06 -0.85 23.30
CA GLY A 24 23.52 0.13 24.25
C GLY A 24 23.46 1.60 23.80
N THR A 25 23.86 1.93 22.56
CA THR A 25 23.90 3.33 22.08
C THR A 25 23.14 3.56 20.78
N ALA A 26 22.16 2.70 20.46
CA ALA A 26 21.14 3.06 19.48
C ALA A 26 20.32 4.23 20.07
N GLY A 27 20.80 5.45 19.82
CA GLY A 27 20.10 6.68 20.16
C GLY A 27 18.67 6.56 19.66
N SER A 28 17.73 6.89 20.54
CA SER A 28 16.32 7.01 20.22
C SER A 28 16.19 7.78 18.92
N ALA A 29 15.85 7.07 17.85
CA ALA A 29 15.57 7.68 16.56
C ALA A 29 14.50 8.73 16.81
N SER A 30 14.88 10.00 16.69
CA SER A 30 13.93 11.11 16.80
C SER A 30 12.87 10.87 15.73
N ALA A 31 11.66 10.53 16.18
CA ALA A 31 10.54 10.31 15.30
C ALA A 31 10.36 11.61 14.50
N ALA A 32 10.52 11.52 13.18
CA ALA A 32 10.27 12.63 12.29
C ALA A 32 8.88 13.23 12.63
N PRO A 33 8.72 14.57 12.59
CA PRO A 33 7.46 15.21 12.91
C PRO A 33 6.31 14.50 12.19
N LYS A 34 5.30 14.06 12.96
CA LYS A 34 4.15 13.35 12.41
C LYS A 34 3.57 14.21 11.27
N PRO A 35 3.43 13.66 10.05
CA PRO A 35 2.89 14.43 8.93
C PRO A 35 1.56 15.05 9.35
N ALA A 36 1.34 16.30 8.96
CA ALA A 36 0.07 16.96 9.23
C ALA A 36 -1.08 16.09 8.69
N PRO A 37 -2.21 15.98 9.42
CA PRO A 37 -3.35 15.18 8.99
C PRO A 37 -3.76 15.56 7.57
N ALA A 38 -3.90 14.57 6.69
CA ALA A 38 -4.35 14.83 5.33
C ALA A 38 -5.83 15.26 5.33
N GLY A 39 -6.18 16.15 4.42
CA GLY A 39 -7.56 16.56 4.18
C GLY A 39 -7.93 16.38 2.72
N VAL A 40 -9.23 16.38 2.43
CA VAL A 40 -9.73 16.39 1.06
C VAL A 40 -10.90 17.37 0.97
N ASP A 41 -10.79 18.32 0.05
CA ASP A 41 -11.90 19.18 -0.33
C ASP A 41 -12.51 18.69 -1.64
N ILE A 42 -13.82 18.46 -1.65
CA ILE A 42 -14.58 18.02 -2.82
C ILE A 42 -15.57 19.12 -3.20
N THR A 43 -15.52 19.54 -4.45
CA THR A 43 -16.48 20.49 -5.04
C THR A 43 -17.08 19.87 -6.29
N GLY A 44 -18.31 20.23 -6.65
CA GLY A 44 -18.90 19.73 -7.89
C GLY A 44 -20.42 19.85 -7.92
N THR A 45 -21.00 19.22 -8.93
CA THR A 45 -22.43 19.31 -9.21
C THR A 45 -23.27 18.80 -8.04
N GLY A 46 -24.23 19.62 -7.58
CA GLY A 46 -25.14 19.29 -6.48
C GLY A 46 -24.63 19.63 -5.08
N LEU A 47 -23.38 20.11 -4.94
CA LEU A 47 -22.84 20.61 -3.67
C LEU A 47 -22.94 22.15 -3.64
N SER A 48 -23.64 22.70 -2.64
CA SER A 48 -23.74 24.15 -2.43
C SER A 48 -22.47 24.74 -1.81
N GLU A 49 -21.76 23.95 -1.01
CA GLU A 49 -20.49 24.30 -0.38
C GLU A 49 -19.46 23.18 -0.61
N PRO A 50 -18.15 23.48 -0.60
CA PRO A 50 -17.12 22.46 -0.64
C PRO A 50 -17.26 21.48 0.52
N LEU A 51 -17.37 20.19 0.20
CA LEU A 51 -17.35 19.12 1.18
C LEU A 51 -15.92 18.95 1.67
N ARG A 52 -15.66 19.27 2.94
CA ARG A 52 -14.35 19.18 3.56
C ARG A 52 -14.25 17.94 4.45
N LEU A 53 -13.35 17.04 4.09
CA LEU A 53 -13.07 15.82 4.83
C LEU A 53 -11.69 15.95 5.49
N HIS A 54 -11.61 15.65 6.78
CA HIS A 54 -10.37 15.74 7.56
C HIS A 54 -10.02 14.36 8.13
N ALA A 55 -8.75 13.96 7.98
CA ALA A 55 -8.29 12.65 8.46
C ALA A 55 -8.38 12.51 9.99
N ASP A 56 -8.43 13.62 10.74
CA ASP A 56 -8.61 13.58 12.20
C ASP A 56 -10.00 13.10 12.62
N LYS A 57 -11.01 13.31 11.78
CA LYS A 57 -12.40 12.90 12.04
C LYS A 57 -12.72 11.58 11.35
N GLU A 58 -12.35 11.46 10.07
CA GLU A 58 -12.76 10.35 9.21
C GLU A 58 -11.56 9.81 8.40
N PRO A 59 -10.54 9.22 9.06
CA PRO A 59 -9.29 8.81 8.40
C PRO A 59 -9.50 7.78 7.30
N ALA A 60 -10.43 6.83 7.51
CA ALA A 60 -10.73 5.78 6.54
C ALA A 60 -11.37 6.34 5.26
N LEU A 61 -12.28 7.30 5.41
CA LEU A 61 -12.99 7.92 4.28
C LEU A 61 -12.04 8.83 3.48
N VAL A 62 -11.22 9.64 4.16
CA VAL A 62 -10.18 10.45 3.52
C VAL A 62 -9.19 9.58 2.75
N GLY A 63 -8.73 8.50 3.36
CA GLY A 63 -7.86 7.51 2.70
C GLY A 63 -8.51 6.93 1.44
N ALA A 64 -9.78 6.50 1.54
CA ALA A 64 -10.51 5.93 0.42
C ALA A 64 -10.66 6.90 -0.76
N VAL A 65 -10.87 8.20 -0.50
CA VAL A 65 -10.95 9.23 -1.55
C VAL A 65 -9.57 9.50 -2.16
N ILE A 66 -8.51 9.61 -1.33
CA ILE A 66 -7.13 9.78 -1.82
C ILE A 66 -6.71 8.59 -2.68
N ASP A 67 -7.11 7.38 -2.32
CA ASP A 67 -6.83 6.16 -3.09
C ASP A 67 -7.45 6.14 -4.48
N GLN A 68 -8.44 7.00 -4.76
CA GLN A 68 -8.98 7.20 -6.11
C GLN A 68 -8.02 7.95 -7.04
N VAL A 69 -6.99 8.62 -6.50
CA VAL A 69 -6.09 9.50 -7.27
C VAL A 69 -4.60 9.27 -6.98
N ASN A 70 -4.25 8.56 -5.91
CA ASN A 70 -2.85 8.34 -5.54
C ASN A 70 -2.12 7.31 -6.45
N PHE A 71 -2.87 6.41 -7.10
CA PHE A 71 -2.28 5.39 -7.99
C PHE A 71 -1.90 5.91 -9.38
N LEU A 72 -2.16 7.20 -9.65
CA LEU A 72 -2.01 7.75 -10.99
C LEU A 72 -0.53 7.80 -11.42
N ALA A 73 -0.26 7.27 -12.60
CA ALA A 73 1.08 7.30 -13.18
C ALA A 73 1.57 8.74 -13.41
N ARG A 74 2.89 8.87 -13.65
CA ARG A 74 3.51 10.16 -13.98
C ARG A 74 2.91 10.78 -15.25
N THR A 75 2.57 9.96 -16.23
CA THR A 75 2.04 10.40 -17.53
C THR A 75 0.65 9.80 -17.73
N GLY A 76 -0.32 10.61 -18.13
CA GLY A 76 -1.67 10.17 -18.46
C GLY A 76 -1.91 10.14 -19.96
N MET A 77 -3.07 9.64 -20.37
CA MET A 77 -3.54 9.73 -21.75
C MET A 77 -3.75 11.20 -22.15
N PRO A 78 -3.36 11.61 -23.36
CA PRO A 78 -3.50 13.00 -23.81
C PRO A 78 -4.97 13.38 -24.07
N THR A 79 -5.79 12.40 -24.45
CA THR A 79 -7.19 12.60 -24.85
C THR A 79 -8.12 11.88 -23.89
N GLY A 80 -9.14 12.59 -23.42
CA GLY A 80 -10.19 12.06 -22.56
C GLY A 80 -11.40 11.55 -23.33
N PRO A 81 -12.46 11.12 -22.63
CA PRO A 81 -13.75 10.81 -23.23
C PRO A 81 -14.32 12.04 -23.95
N LYS A 82 -15.27 11.80 -24.86
CA LYS A 82 -16.04 12.89 -25.49
C LYS A 82 -16.79 13.68 -24.41
N ALA A 83 -16.94 14.99 -24.60
CA ALA A 83 -17.59 15.86 -23.61
C ALA A 83 -19.01 15.40 -23.24
N ALA A 84 -19.78 14.92 -24.22
CA ALA A 84 -21.12 14.37 -24.01
C ALA A 84 -21.15 13.11 -23.11
N ASN A 85 -20.01 12.43 -22.96
CA ASN A 85 -19.86 11.20 -22.21
C ASN A 85 -19.23 11.40 -20.83
N LEU A 86 -18.89 12.62 -20.40
CA LEU A 86 -18.17 12.85 -19.14
C LEU A 86 -19.07 12.80 -17.90
N GLY A 87 -20.35 13.15 -18.02
CA GLY A 87 -21.24 13.27 -16.87
C GLY A 87 -20.83 14.42 -15.92
N PRO A 88 -21.26 14.39 -14.65
CA PRO A 88 -20.97 15.45 -13.67
C PRO A 88 -19.49 15.46 -13.30
N LYS A 89 -18.94 16.66 -13.13
CA LYS A 89 -17.56 16.89 -12.71
C LYS A 89 -17.48 17.13 -11.20
N TYR A 90 -16.56 16.45 -10.54
CA TYR A 90 -16.20 16.69 -9.15
C TYR A 90 -14.72 16.98 -9.03
N THR A 91 -14.38 18.16 -8.56
CA THR A 91 -12.98 18.55 -8.33
C THR A 91 -12.60 18.18 -6.91
N VAL A 92 -11.58 17.33 -6.80
CA VAL A 92 -11.00 16.84 -5.55
C VAL A 92 -9.66 17.54 -5.35
N VAL A 93 -9.52 18.21 -4.21
CA VAL A 93 -8.28 18.85 -3.78
C VAL A 93 -7.74 18.09 -2.57
N VAL A 94 -6.57 17.47 -2.73
CA VAL A 94 -5.87 16.78 -1.65
C VAL A 94 -5.05 17.79 -0.87
N LEU A 95 -5.27 17.83 0.45
CA LEU A 95 -4.62 18.72 1.39
C LEU A 95 -3.60 17.95 2.23
N ALA A 96 -2.50 18.61 2.58
CA ALA A 96 -1.64 18.20 3.69
C ALA A 96 -1.80 19.21 4.82
N GLY A 97 -2.47 18.83 5.90
CA GLY A 97 -3.08 19.80 6.82
C GLY A 97 -4.10 20.66 6.08
N GLU A 98 -3.98 21.98 6.20
CA GLU A 98 -4.81 22.97 5.50
C GLU A 98 -4.21 23.44 4.16
N THR A 99 -3.07 22.87 3.73
CA THR A 99 -2.38 23.32 2.52
C THR A 99 -2.77 22.47 1.31
N PRO A 100 -3.33 23.06 0.24
CA PRO A 100 -3.64 22.34 -0.99
C PRO A 100 -2.38 21.83 -1.70
N LYS A 101 -2.31 20.52 -1.94
CA LYS A 101 -1.16 19.84 -2.55
C LYS A 101 -1.41 19.32 -3.95
N GLN A 102 -2.60 18.80 -4.19
CA GLN A 102 -2.97 18.24 -5.49
C GLN A 102 -4.41 18.54 -5.83
N THR A 103 -4.69 18.71 -7.11
CA THR A 103 -6.03 18.86 -7.64
C THR A 103 -6.26 17.85 -8.75
N TYR A 104 -7.43 17.21 -8.71
CA TYR A 104 -7.89 16.23 -9.68
C TYR A 104 -9.36 16.48 -10.00
N ASP A 105 -9.74 16.32 -11.25
CA ASP A 105 -11.14 16.32 -11.67
C ASP A 105 -11.59 14.87 -11.89
N LEU A 106 -12.64 14.48 -11.17
CA LEU A 106 -13.26 13.17 -11.23
C LEU A 106 -14.58 13.23 -11.99
N TYR A 107 -14.78 12.23 -12.84
CA TYR A 107 -15.95 12.05 -13.68
C TYR A 107 -16.54 10.66 -13.43
N PRO A 108 -17.24 10.46 -12.30
CA PRO A 108 -17.71 9.15 -11.88
C PRO A 108 -18.63 8.49 -12.93
N LYS A 109 -19.48 9.28 -13.60
CA LYS A 109 -20.40 8.77 -14.64
C LYS A 109 -19.84 8.84 -16.06
N ALA A 110 -18.52 8.97 -16.24
CA ALA A 110 -17.97 8.99 -17.59
C ALA A 110 -18.15 7.64 -18.30
N ILE A 111 -18.65 7.67 -19.53
CA ILE A 111 -18.94 6.50 -20.38
C ILE A 111 -17.71 6.18 -21.22
N GLY A 112 -17.14 4.99 -21.00
CA GLY A 112 -16.08 4.42 -21.83
C GLY A 112 -14.81 5.27 -21.88
N GLY A 113 -13.85 4.97 -21.02
CA GLY A 113 -12.53 5.61 -21.03
C GLY A 113 -12.09 6.16 -19.67
N PRO A 114 -11.12 7.10 -19.66
CA PRO A 114 -10.61 7.66 -18.43
C PRO A 114 -11.65 8.50 -17.69
N ARG A 115 -11.65 8.37 -16.36
CA ARG A 115 -12.60 9.05 -15.46
C ARG A 115 -11.93 10.09 -14.58
N VAL A 116 -10.59 10.14 -14.58
CA VAL A 116 -9.81 11.08 -13.78
C VAL A 116 -9.00 11.96 -14.70
N TYR A 117 -9.06 13.25 -14.47
CA TYR A 117 -8.21 14.23 -15.13
C TYR A 117 -7.32 14.90 -14.09
N ARG A 118 -6.01 14.91 -14.35
CA ARG A 118 -5.05 15.71 -13.57
C ARG A 118 -4.73 16.98 -14.35
N PRO A 119 -5.06 18.17 -13.85
CA PRO A 119 -4.62 19.43 -14.47
C PRO A 119 -3.10 19.60 -14.41
N ALA A 120 -2.52 20.28 -15.40
CA ALA A 120 -1.08 20.60 -15.38
C ALA A 120 -0.71 21.57 -14.26
N LYS A 121 -1.60 22.54 -13.99
CA LYS A 121 -1.47 23.52 -12.91
C LYS A 121 -1.90 22.87 -11.60
N GLN A 122 -0.92 22.62 -10.74
CA GLN A 122 -1.15 22.08 -9.40
C GLN A 122 -0.95 23.20 -8.35
N PRO A 123 -1.69 23.19 -7.24
CA PRO A 123 -1.62 24.24 -6.23
C PRO A 123 -0.25 24.35 -5.56
N ASP A 124 0.46 23.23 -5.44
CA ASP A 124 1.81 23.14 -4.87
C ASP A 124 2.91 23.64 -5.82
N GLY A 125 2.55 24.26 -6.96
CA GLY A 125 3.50 24.81 -7.95
C GLY A 125 4.32 23.78 -8.74
N ARG A 126 4.10 22.49 -8.47
CA ARG A 126 4.82 21.38 -9.10
C ARG A 126 4.53 21.30 -10.59
N LYS A 127 5.58 21.13 -11.40
CA LYS A 127 5.43 20.88 -12.84
C LYS A 127 4.89 19.48 -13.05
N THR A 128 3.60 19.38 -13.40
CA THR A 128 2.97 18.12 -13.77
C THR A 128 2.41 18.22 -15.18
N SER A 129 2.45 17.12 -15.94
CA SER A 129 1.74 17.06 -17.22
C SER A 129 0.25 16.86 -16.96
N ALA A 130 -0.56 17.61 -17.69
CA ALA A 130 -1.99 17.33 -17.78
C ALA A 130 -2.19 15.94 -18.38
N GLY A 131 -3.17 15.20 -17.88
CA GLY A 131 -3.42 13.86 -18.40
C GLY A 131 -4.70 13.25 -17.88
N TRP A 132 -5.23 12.34 -18.68
CA TRP A 132 -6.39 11.53 -18.38
C TRP A 132 -5.99 10.15 -17.90
N PHE A 133 -6.72 9.62 -16.92
CA PHE A 133 -6.43 8.35 -16.29
C PHE A 133 -7.70 7.53 -16.06
N LEU A 134 -7.55 6.21 -16.15
CA LEU A 134 -8.61 5.28 -15.79
C LEU A 134 -8.94 5.47 -14.31
N GLY A 135 -10.23 5.61 -14.00
CA GLY A 135 -10.71 5.63 -12.62
C GLY A 135 -10.84 4.21 -12.08
N ARG A 136 -10.92 4.08 -10.75
CA ARG A 136 -11.29 2.81 -10.12
C ARG A 136 -12.78 2.54 -10.30
N LEU A 137 -13.15 1.26 -10.29
CA LEU A 137 -14.54 0.82 -10.33
C LEU A 137 -15.34 1.25 -9.10
N SER A 138 -14.67 1.48 -7.96
CA SER A 138 -15.33 1.91 -6.72
C SER A 138 -15.54 3.43 -6.62
N MET A 139 -15.14 4.21 -7.62
CA MET A 139 -15.12 5.67 -7.53
C MET A 139 -16.48 6.28 -7.21
N SER A 140 -17.53 5.88 -7.92
CA SER A 140 -18.87 6.45 -7.69
C SER A 140 -19.40 6.12 -6.31
N GLU A 141 -19.08 4.92 -5.80
CA GLU A 141 -19.46 4.50 -4.45
C GLU A 141 -18.71 5.30 -3.39
N THR A 142 -17.39 5.39 -3.51
CA THR A 142 -16.55 6.15 -2.56
C THR A 142 -16.97 7.61 -2.47
N LEU A 143 -17.25 8.26 -3.61
CA LEU A 143 -17.74 9.65 -3.61
C LEU A 143 -19.13 9.77 -2.98
N ARG A 144 -20.02 8.80 -3.19
CA ARG A 144 -21.34 8.81 -2.56
C ARG A 144 -21.23 8.63 -1.04
N THR A 145 -20.40 7.71 -0.57
CA THR A 145 -20.13 7.52 0.86
C THR A 145 -19.51 8.77 1.48
N ALA A 146 -18.71 9.52 0.72
CA ALA A 146 -18.16 10.79 1.15
C ALA A 146 -19.22 11.90 1.33
N GLY A 147 -20.44 11.71 0.80
CA GLY A 147 -21.51 12.70 0.87
C GLY A 147 -21.74 13.46 -0.44
N VAL A 148 -21.09 13.06 -1.53
CA VAL A 148 -21.39 13.62 -2.85
C VAL A 148 -22.78 13.12 -3.31
N PRO A 149 -23.69 14.01 -3.74
CA PRO A 149 -25.04 13.64 -4.16
C PRO A 149 -25.02 12.97 -5.54
N LEU A 150 -24.63 11.70 -5.55
CA LEU A 150 -24.62 10.83 -6.73
C LEU A 150 -25.76 9.81 -6.63
N GLU A 151 -26.56 9.71 -7.68
CA GLU A 151 -27.57 8.64 -7.80
C GLU A 151 -26.92 7.26 -7.63
N ARG A 152 -27.69 6.33 -7.02
CA ARG A 152 -27.24 4.95 -6.81
C ARG A 152 -27.19 4.22 -8.14
N GLN A 153 -25.98 4.00 -8.65
CA GLN A 153 -25.70 3.29 -9.88
C GLN A 153 -24.50 2.38 -9.61
N PHE A 154 -24.58 1.11 -10.04
CA PHE A 154 -23.43 0.22 -10.02
C PHE A 154 -22.53 0.57 -11.21
N ASP A 155 -21.25 0.83 -10.94
CA ASP A 155 -20.24 1.02 -11.98
C ASP A 155 -19.95 -0.33 -12.65
N THR A 156 -20.85 -0.79 -13.52
CA THR A 156 -20.62 -1.95 -14.38
C THR A 156 -19.85 -1.51 -15.62
N VAL A 157 -18.90 -2.34 -16.07
CA VAL A 157 -18.16 -2.13 -17.31
C VAL A 157 -19.11 -2.39 -18.47
N SER A 158 -19.91 -1.41 -18.89
CA SER A 158 -20.94 -1.56 -19.93
C SER A 158 -20.37 -1.66 -21.36
N GLY A 159 -19.14 -2.15 -21.54
CA GLY A 159 -18.46 -2.16 -22.83
C GLY A 159 -17.46 -3.29 -23.07
N GLY A 160 -17.55 -4.39 -22.31
CA GLY A 160 -16.73 -5.59 -22.53
C GLY A 160 -17.59 -6.75 -23.03
N ALA A 161 -17.61 -6.99 -24.34
CA ALA A 161 -18.05 -8.27 -24.88
C ALA A 161 -17.03 -9.34 -24.44
N GLY A 162 -17.32 -10.04 -23.35
CA GLY A 162 -16.46 -11.11 -22.82
C GLY A 162 -16.30 -11.02 -21.31
N GLY A 163 -17.22 -11.63 -20.58
CA GLY A 163 -17.14 -11.75 -19.13
C GLY A 163 -18.40 -12.41 -18.60
N GLY A 164 -18.40 -13.74 -18.64
CA GLY A 164 -19.53 -14.57 -18.25
C GLY A 164 -20.09 -14.18 -16.89
N GLU A 165 -21.42 -14.07 -16.86
CA GLU A 165 -22.29 -14.57 -15.80
C GLU A 165 -21.53 -14.96 -14.52
N ARG A 166 -21.26 -14.01 -13.63
CA ARG A 166 -20.96 -14.37 -12.24
C ARG A 166 -22.29 -14.62 -11.55
N VAL A 167 -22.88 -15.77 -11.84
CA VAL A 167 -23.62 -16.51 -10.81
C VAL A 167 -22.59 -16.74 -9.71
N LEU A 168 -22.68 -15.99 -8.62
CA LEU A 168 -22.10 -16.44 -7.36
C LEU A 168 -22.98 -17.63 -6.95
N PRO A 169 -22.46 -18.88 -6.93
CA PRO A 169 -23.14 -19.91 -6.17
C PRO A 169 -23.06 -19.46 -4.71
N GLU A 170 -24.21 -19.11 -4.14
CA GLU A 170 -24.39 -18.82 -2.71
C GLU A 170 -24.30 -20.12 -1.89
N ASP A 171 -23.23 -20.90 -2.08
CA ASP A 171 -22.96 -22.08 -1.28
C ASP A 171 -21.44 -22.26 -1.11
N THR A 172 -21.03 -22.20 0.16
CA THR A 172 -19.77 -22.67 0.77
C THR A 172 -18.47 -21.87 0.53
N LEU A 173 -18.43 -20.62 1.01
CA LEU A 173 -17.17 -20.05 1.54
C LEU A 173 -17.13 -20.30 3.05
N ASP A 174 -16.34 -21.28 3.49
CA ASP A 174 -16.05 -21.54 4.89
C ASP A 174 -14.65 -20.94 5.21
N PRO A 175 -14.55 -19.65 5.61
CA PRO A 175 -13.30 -18.89 5.68
C PRO A 175 -12.28 -19.45 6.68
N ALA A 176 -12.69 -20.38 7.56
CA ALA A 176 -11.79 -21.05 8.49
C ALA A 176 -10.88 -22.08 7.78
N LYS A 177 -11.37 -22.75 6.73
CA LYS A 177 -10.58 -23.78 6.02
C LYS A 177 -9.45 -23.19 5.16
N ASP A 178 -9.72 -22.07 4.48
CA ASP A 178 -8.72 -21.42 3.61
C ASP A 178 -7.57 -20.78 4.40
N LEU A 179 -7.81 -20.38 5.66
CA LEU A 179 -6.77 -19.82 6.53
C LEU A 179 -5.82 -20.91 7.03
N ASP A 180 -6.33 -22.09 7.37
CA ASP A 180 -5.50 -23.21 7.83
C ASP A 180 -4.62 -23.75 6.70
N GLU A 181 -5.13 -23.79 5.46
CA GLU A 181 -4.37 -24.23 4.29
C GLU A 181 -3.25 -23.23 3.92
N ALA A 182 -3.55 -21.92 3.95
CA ALA A 182 -2.55 -20.88 3.71
C ALA A 182 -1.46 -20.82 4.80
N LEU A 183 -1.82 -21.06 6.07
CA LEU A 183 -0.86 -21.13 7.18
C LEU A 183 0.01 -22.39 7.11
N GLY A 184 -0.57 -23.53 6.69
CA GLY A 184 0.15 -24.78 6.47
C GLY A 184 1.24 -24.64 5.41
N ASP A 185 0.92 -23.99 4.29
CA ASP A 185 1.89 -23.75 3.22
C ASP A 185 3.01 -22.78 3.63
N LEU A 186 2.68 -21.73 4.38
CA LEU A 186 3.68 -20.80 4.92
C LEU A 186 4.61 -21.51 5.92
N GLN A 187 4.04 -22.33 6.82
CA GLN A 187 4.82 -23.11 7.78
C GLN A 187 5.73 -24.12 7.07
N ARG A 188 5.26 -24.76 5.99
CA ARG A 188 6.06 -25.71 5.21
C ARG A 188 7.24 -25.04 4.50
N LEU A 189 7.02 -23.87 3.91
CA LEU A 189 8.10 -23.09 3.27
C LEU A 189 9.12 -22.59 4.30
N LEU A 190 8.66 -22.15 5.48
CA LEU A 190 9.52 -21.64 6.54
C LEU A 190 10.34 -22.77 7.19
N LEU A 191 9.73 -23.93 7.46
CA LEU A 191 10.42 -25.12 7.97
C LEU A 191 11.45 -25.65 6.96
N LEU A 192 11.13 -25.62 5.66
CA LEU A 192 12.08 -26.01 4.62
C LEU A 192 13.30 -25.09 4.61
N ASN A 193 13.10 -23.77 4.63
CA ASN A 193 14.18 -22.79 4.63
C ASN A 193 15.07 -22.89 5.89
N VAL A 194 14.45 -23.04 7.07
CA VAL A 194 15.18 -23.22 8.34
C VAL A 194 15.95 -24.55 8.35
N GLY A 195 15.33 -25.63 7.84
CA GLY A 195 15.99 -26.93 7.72
C GLY A 195 17.23 -26.89 6.83
N VAL A 196 17.14 -26.25 5.66
CA VAL A 196 18.30 -26.08 4.76
C VAL A 196 19.40 -25.27 5.44
N MET A 197 19.05 -24.18 6.13
CA MET A 197 20.02 -23.33 6.81
C MET A 197 20.75 -24.07 7.94
N LEU A 198 20.04 -24.86 8.75
CA LEU A 198 20.63 -25.72 9.78
C LEU A 198 21.55 -26.79 9.17
N THR A 199 21.15 -27.41 8.06
CA THR A 199 21.94 -28.44 7.38
C THR A 199 23.26 -27.89 6.87
N ILE A 200 23.24 -26.71 6.23
CA ILE A 200 24.45 -26.01 5.77
C ILE A 200 25.35 -25.68 6.97
N THR A 201 24.77 -25.15 8.04
CA THR A 201 25.52 -24.76 9.25
C THR A 201 26.20 -25.95 9.92
N VAL A 202 25.49 -27.08 10.07
CA VAL A 202 26.05 -28.32 10.62
C VAL A 202 27.10 -28.91 9.68
N GLY A 203 26.89 -28.87 8.37
CA GLY A 203 27.88 -29.32 7.38
C GLY A 203 29.18 -28.53 7.46
N LEU A 204 29.09 -27.20 7.51
CA LEU A 204 30.25 -26.31 7.69
C LEU A 204 30.97 -26.56 9.02
N ALA A 205 30.21 -26.70 10.11
CA ALA A 205 30.78 -26.99 11.42
C ALA A 205 31.48 -28.36 11.45
N GLY A 206 30.90 -29.39 10.81
CA GLY A 206 31.46 -30.72 10.70
C GLY A 206 32.76 -30.77 9.90
N ILE A 207 32.79 -30.08 8.75
CA ILE A 207 33.99 -29.96 7.92
C ILE A 207 35.09 -29.22 8.69
N ALA A 208 34.76 -28.12 9.36
CA ALA A 208 35.71 -27.39 10.20
C ALA A 208 36.28 -28.25 11.33
N LEU A 209 35.45 -29.09 11.96
CA LEU A 209 35.87 -30.03 13.00
C LEU A 209 36.77 -31.16 12.48
N LEU A 210 36.48 -31.68 11.29
CA LEU A 210 37.30 -32.69 10.61
C LEU A 210 38.67 -32.13 10.22
N ILE A 211 38.72 -30.93 9.64
CA ILE A 211 39.96 -30.23 9.32
C ILE A 211 40.78 -30.04 10.61
N ARG A 212 40.15 -29.53 11.67
CA ARG A 212 40.80 -29.32 12.97
C ARG A 212 41.36 -30.61 13.58
N ARG A 213 40.69 -31.74 13.40
CA ARG A 213 41.18 -33.06 13.85
C ARG A 213 42.35 -33.57 13.02
N ARG A 214 42.38 -33.29 11.72
CA ARG A 214 43.45 -33.74 10.80
C ARG A 214 44.73 -32.92 10.92
N THR A 215 44.63 -31.66 11.35
CA THR A 215 45.77 -30.76 11.58
C THR A 215 46.39 -30.87 12.98
N ARG A 216 45.97 -31.85 13.80
CA ARG A 216 46.55 -32.15 15.10
C ARG A 216 47.25 -33.49 15.11
#